data_AF-A0A1F9ARN7-F1
#
_entry.id   AF-A0A1F9ARN7-F1
#
_cell.length_a   1.000
_cell.length_b   1.000
_cell.length_c   1.000
_cell.angle_alpha   90.00
_cell.angle_beta   90.00
_cell.angle_gamma   90.00
#
_symmetry.space_group_name_H-M   'P 1'
#
loop_
_entity.id
_entity.type
_entity.pdbx_description
1 polymer ?
#
loop_
_entity_poly.entity_id
_entity_poly.type
_entity_poly.pdbx_seq_one_letter_code
_entity_poly.pdbx_strand_id
1 'polypeptide(L)'
;MKRCPNCNEYLSDEAIQCKTCLTYLDGKVRVDERCECGNLVAKLTESTVEIKCRRCKRIRIIPMDQLAERYKVLLERAPREVAEAR
;
A
#
# COMPACT_ATOMS: atom_id res chain seq x y z
N MET A 1 14.61 -18.61 -8.44
CA MET A 1 14.34 -17.46 -9.33
C MET A 1 13.26 -17.87 -10.31
N LYS A 2 12.28 -17.02 -10.55
CA LYS A 2 11.16 -17.30 -11.48
C LYS A 2 11.10 -16.28 -12.61
N ARG A 3 10.41 -16.62 -13.70
CA ARG A 3 10.17 -15.70 -14.81
C ARG A 3 8.81 -15.05 -14.72
N CYS A 4 8.71 -13.79 -15.10
CA CYS A 4 7.43 -13.11 -15.22
C CYS A 4 6.60 -13.75 -16.36
N PRO A 5 5.35 -14.17 -16.12
CA PRO A 5 4.49 -14.75 -17.16
C PRO A 5 4.05 -13.73 -18.22
N ASN A 6 4.17 -12.43 -17.95
CA ASN A 6 3.78 -11.37 -18.88
C ASN A 6 4.94 -10.89 -19.77
N CYS A 7 6.14 -10.66 -19.22
CA CYS A 7 7.27 -10.07 -19.95
C CYS A 7 8.55 -10.90 -19.93
N ASN A 8 8.52 -12.11 -19.35
CA ASN A 8 9.63 -13.06 -19.28
C ASN A 8 10.88 -12.60 -18.50
N GLU A 9 10.82 -11.46 -17.80
CA GLU A 9 11.88 -10.94 -16.93
C GLU A 9 12.20 -11.91 -15.77
N TYR A 10 13.48 -11.98 -15.38
CA TYR A 10 13.91 -12.72 -14.19
C TYR A 10 13.57 -11.98 -12.89
N LEU A 11 12.93 -12.70 -11.98
CA LEU A 11 12.48 -12.20 -10.69
C LEU A 11 12.93 -13.13 -9.56
N SER A 12 13.04 -12.58 -8.35
CA SER A 12 13.15 -13.40 -7.14
C SER A 12 11.90 -14.26 -6.97
N ASP A 13 12.03 -15.41 -6.30
CA ASP A 13 10.88 -16.30 -6.08
C ASP A 13 9.78 -15.63 -5.24
N GLU A 14 10.19 -14.75 -4.33
CA GLU A 14 9.34 -13.95 -3.46
C GLU A 14 8.70 -12.73 -4.15
N ALA A 15 9.04 -12.42 -5.40
CA ALA A 15 8.49 -11.26 -6.09
C ALA A 15 6.97 -11.41 -6.28
N ILE A 16 6.20 -10.43 -5.77
CA ILE A 16 4.75 -10.32 -5.93
C ILE A 16 4.39 -9.43 -7.14
N GLN A 17 5.32 -8.55 -7.55
CA GLN A 17 5.16 -7.65 -8.68
C GLN A 17 6.40 -7.70 -9.59
N CYS A 18 6.20 -7.72 -10.91
CA CYS A 18 7.30 -7.59 -11.85
C CYS A 18 7.89 -6.17 -11.83
N LYS A 19 9.21 -6.05 -11.69
CA LYS A 19 9.93 -4.77 -11.75
C LYS A 19 9.89 -4.09 -13.13
N THR A 20 9.68 -4.87 -14.20
CA THR A 20 9.76 -4.37 -15.59
C THR A 20 8.38 -3.98 -16.13
N CYS A 21 7.42 -4.90 -16.12
CA CYS A 21 6.07 -4.64 -16.65
C CYS A 21 5.04 -4.22 -15.59
N LEU A 22 5.44 -4.16 -14.31
CA LEU A 22 4.60 -3.77 -13.17
C LEU A 22 3.38 -4.68 -12.91
N THR A 23 3.23 -5.78 -13.66
CA THR A 23 2.16 -6.77 -13.45
C THR A 23 2.33 -7.50 -12.13
N TYR A 24 1.21 -7.66 -11.42
CA TYR A 24 1.12 -8.49 -10.21
C TYR A 24 1.05 -9.97 -10.58
N LEU A 25 1.82 -10.80 -9.87
CA LEU A 25 2.03 -12.21 -10.20
C LEU A 25 1.13 -13.15 -9.40
N ASP A 26 0.38 -12.62 -8.45
CA ASP A 26 -0.52 -13.36 -7.55
C ASP A 26 -1.96 -13.44 -8.08
N GLY A 27 -2.19 -13.02 -9.33
CA GLY A 27 -3.51 -13.03 -9.97
C GLY A 27 -4.48 -11.98 -9.43
N LYS A 28 -4.04 -11.12 -8.50
CA LYS A 28 -4.89 -10.08 -7.90
C LYS A 28 -4.76 -8.77 -8.65
N VAL A 29 -5.89 -8.22 -9.07
CA VAL A 29 -5.97 -6.88 -9.66
C VAL A 29 -5.81 -5.84 -8.55
N ARG A 30 -4.98 -4.83 -8.80
CA ARG A 30 -4.81 -3.68 -7.90
C ARG A 30 -4.96 -2.38 -8.69
N VAL A 31 -5.71 -1.43 -8.15
CA VAL A 31 -5.94 -0.11 -8.77
C VAL A 31 -5.20 0.95 -7.98
N ASP A 32 -4.41 1.78 -8.67
CA ASP A 32 -3.64 2.85 -8.03
C ASP A 32 -4.49 4.11 -7.90
N GLU A 33 -4.68 4.58 -6.67
CA GLU A 33 -5.25 5.89 -6.37
C GLU A 33 -4.12 6.83 -5.94
N ARG A 34 -3.95 7.94 -6.68
CA ARG A 34 -2.90 8.92 -6.45
C ARG A 34 -3.52 10.21 -5.95
N CYS A 35 -3.02 10.74 -4.84
CA CYS A 35 -3.30 12.11 -4.44
C CYS A 35 -2.88 13.08 -5.55
N GLU A 36 -3.63 14.16 -5.75
CA GLU A 36 -3.28 15.26 -6.67
C GLU A 36 -1.89 15.86 -6.37
N CYS A 37 -1.50 15.81 -5.10
CA CYS A 37 -0.18 16.18 -4.62
C CYS A 37 0.96 15.23 -5.06
N GLY A 38 0.64 14.11 -5.72
CA GLY A 38 1.60 13.10 -6.19
C GLY A 38 2.37 12.36 -5.09
N ASN A 39 2.02 12.59 -3.82
CA ASN A 39 2.79 12.14 -2.67
C ASN A 39 2.20 10.95 -1.93
N LEU A 40 0.89 10.73 -2.07
CA LEU A 40 0.20 9.54 -1.56
C LEU A 40 -0.15 8.65 -2.75
N VAL A 41 0.45 7.46 -2.77
CA VAL A 41 0.07 6.38 -3.69
C VAL A 41 -0.54 5.30 -2.82
N ALA A 42 -1.86 5.15 -2.93
CA ALA A 42 -2.58 4.00 -2.42
C ALA A 42 -2.81 3.01 -3.57
N LYS A 43 -2.66 1.72 -3.30
CA LYS A 43 -3.10 0.67 -4.19
C LYS A 43 -4.23 -0.07 -3.53
N LEU A 44 -5.38 -0.14 -4.19
CA LEU A 44 -6.56 -0.82 -3.70
C LEU A 44 -6.63 -2.21 -4.30
N THR A 45 -6.96 -3.19 -3.47
CA THR A 45 -7.36 -4.54 -3.88
C THR A 45 -8.77 -4.80 -3.35
N GLU A 46 -9.37 -5.95 -3.69
CA GLU A 46 -10.69 -6.32 -3.16
C GLU A 46 -10.75 -6.38 -1.62
N SER A 47 -9.63 -6.67 -0.95
CA SER A 47 -9.60 -6.90 0.50
C SER A 47 -8.63 -6.02 1.27
N THR A 48 -7.81 -5.21 0.60
CA THR A 48 -6.76 -4.40 1.25
C THR A 48 -6.50 -3.07 0.56
N VAL A 49 -6.00 -2.11 1.34
CA VAL A 49 -5.37 -0.88 0.85
C VAL A 49 -3.88 -0.91 1.18
N GLU A 50 -3.04 -0.77 0.16
CA GLU A 50 -1.58 -0.70 0.29
C GLU A 50 -1.10 0.75 0.11
N ILE A 51 -0.44 1.32 1.12
CA ILE A 51 0.06 2.70 1.11
C ILE A 51 1.58 2.69 1.12
N LYS A 52 2.20 3.30 0.09
CA LYS A 52 3.66 3.47 0.04
C LYS A 52 4.07 4.84 0.56
N CYS A 53 4.85 4.87 1.64
CA CYS A 53 5.42 6.11 2.15
C CYS A 53 6.51 6.63 1.20
N ARG A 54 6.35 7.84 0.66
CA ARG A 54 7.35 8.42 -0.27
C ARG A 54 8.68 8.75 0.41
N ARG A 55 8.68 9.08 1.71
CA ARG A 55 9.88 9.43 2.49
C ARG A 55 10.74 8.21 2.81
N CYS A 56 10.18 7.21 3.50
CA CYS A 56 10.94 6.03 3.94
C CYS A 56 10.79 4.80 3.02
N LYS A 57 10.00 4.90 1.94
CA LYS A 57 9.67 3.81 1.00
C LYS A 57 8.96 2.59 1.60
N ARG A 58 8.64 2.61 2.90
CA ARG A 58 7.89 1.56 3.60
C ARG A 58 6.48 1.42 3.02
N ILE A 59 6.04 0.18 2.85
CA ILE A 59 4.68 -0.15 2.44
C ILE A 59 3.88 -0.55 3.68
N ARG A 60 2.68 0.01 3.83
CA ARG A 60 1.70 -0.37 4.86
C ARG A 60 0.50 -1.00 4.18
N ILE A 61 0.13 -2.21 4.58
CA ILE A 61 -1.05 -2.90 4.09
C ILE A 61 -2.12 -2.80 5.18
N ILE A 62 -3.33 -2.39 4.79
CA ILE A 62 -4.48 -2.26 5.68
C ILE A 62 -5.58 -3.18 5.14
N PRO A 63 -5.86 -4.30 5.80
CA PRO A 63 -7.02 -5.13 5.50
C PRO A 63 -8.34 -4.37 5.72
N MET A 64 -9.29 -4.54 4.81
CA MET A 64 -10.57 -3.80 4.84
C MET A 64 -11.43 -4.19 6.06
N ASP A 65 -11.40 -5.46 6.45
CA ASP A 65 -12.04 -5.98 7.66
C ASP A 65 -11.47 -5.38 8.96
N GLN A 66 -10.24 -4.85 8.90
CA GLN A 66 -9.58 -4.20 10.03
C GLN A 66 -9.68 -2.68 9.99
N LEU A 67 -10.29 -2.09 8.96
CA LEU A 67 -10.24 -0.64 8.75
C LEU A 67 -10.85 0.13 9.95
N ALA A 68 -12.01 -0.31 10.43
CA ALA A 68 -12.70 0.32 11.56
C ALA A 68 -11.90 0.22 12.87
N GLU A 69 -11.31 -0.94 13.15
CA GLU A 69 -10.54 -1.14 14.38
C GLU A 69 -9.21 -0.38 14.33
N ARG A 70 -8.54 -0.40 13.17
CA ARG A 70 -7.33 0.37 12.92
C ARG A 70 -7.56 1.86 13.12
N TYR A 71 -8.73 2.37 12.69
CA TYR A 71 -9.12 3.76 12.90
C TYR A 71 -9.22 4.09 14.40
N LYS A 72 -9.88 3.27 15.22
CA LYS A 72 -9.98 3.48 16.68
C LYS A 72 -8.60 3.54 17.34
N VAL A 73 -7.73 2.58 17.03
CA VAL A 73 -6.35 2.54 17.57
C VAL A 73 -5.56 3.79 17.19
N LEU A 74 -5.73 4.30 15.97
CA LEU A 74 -5.07 5.53 15.55
C LEU A 74 -5.67 6.76 16.23
N LEU A 75 -6.98 6.80 16.43
CA LEU A 75 -7.67 7.87 17.13
C LEU A 75 -7.23 7.97 18.60
N GLU A 76 -7.11 6.84 19.29
CA GLU A 76 -6.59 6.78 20.66
C GLU A 76 -5.14 7.24 20.78
N ARG A 77 -4.35 7.04 19.72
CA ARG A 77 -2.93 7.44 19.63
C ARG A 77 -2.73 8.83 19.03
N ALA A 78 -3.78 9.44 18.50
CA ALA A 78 -3.69 10.80 18.01
C ALA A 78 -3.25 11.68 19.18
N PRO A 79 -2.31 12.63 18.97
CA PRO A 79 -2.02 13.60 20.00
C PRO A 79 -3.36 14.23 20.40
N ARG A 80 -3.76 14.08 21.67
CA ARG A 80 -4.89 14.85 22.22
C ARG A 80 -4.63 16.29 21.82
N GLU A 81 -5.58 16.90 21.14
CA GLU A 81 -5.44 18.24 20.59
C GLU A 81 -4.65 19.13 21.53
N VAL A 82 -3.69 19.84 20.93
CA VAL A 82 -2.88 20.89 21.53
C VAL A 82 -3.81 21.75 22.37
N ALA A 83 -3.88 21.44 23.67
CA ALA A 83 -4.78 22.11 24.57
C ALA A 83 -4.30 23.56 24.68
N GLU A 84 -5.11 24.46 24.13
CA GLU A 84 -5.11 25.90 24.36
C GLU A 84 -3.87 26.65 23.82
N ALA A 85 -3.94 27.06 22.55
CA ALA A 85 -3.33 28.32 22.16
C ALA A 85 -4.12 29.46 22.85
N ARG A 86 -3.71 29.79 24.08
CA ARG A 86 -4.03 31.05 24.77
C ARG A 86 -3.12 32.16 24.29
#